data_AF-A0A963HXQ4-F1
#
_entry.id   AF-A0A963HXQ4-F1
#
_cell.length_a   1.000
_cell.length_b   1.000
_cell.length_c   1.000
_cell.angle_alpha   90.00
_cell.angle_beta   90.00
_cell.angle_gamma   90.00
#
_symmetry.space_group_name_H-M   'P 1'
#
loop_
_entity.id
_entity.type
_entity.pdbx_description
1 polymer ?
#
loop_
_entity_poly.entity_id
_entity_poly.type
_entity_poly.pdbx_seq_one_letter_code
_entity_poly.pdbx_strand_id
1 'polypeptide(L)'
;MYWALQQNDPDGWLHAGDSAEQATLIARNDVDFKPLLDRYKYAERFPEKPAAAWRKAAIAAHLADLDARLSGRAYLFGDTPSLADAALLPFVRQFAAVDAAWFDKARLPALRRWLKAWLDSPLFAAVMVRHRTWQEPR
;
A
#
# COMPACT_ATOMS: atom_id res chain seq x y z
N MET A 1 -5.73 7.40 11.37
CA MET A 1 -6.09 8.05 10.10
C MET A 1 -7.51 8.60 10.14
N TYR A 2 -8.54 7.80 10.46
CA TYR A 2 -9.94 8.24 10.48
C TYR A 2 -10.20 9.50 11.33
N TRP A 3 -9.71 9.53 12.57
CA TRP A 3 -9.83 10.70 13.45
C TRP A 3 -9.20 11.97 12.88
N ALA A 4 -8.05 11.86 12.19
CA ALA A 4 -7.36 13.02 11.63
C ALA A 4 -8.12 13.63 10.43
N LEU A 5 -8.66 12.78 9.55
CA LEU A 5 -9.44 13.23 8.40
C LEU A 5 -10.80 13.81 8.82
N GLN A 6 -11.40 13.32 9.91
CA GLN A 6 -12.61 13.95 10.46
C GLN A 6 -12.39 15.38 10.96
N GLN A 7 -11.15 15.75 11.31
CA GLN A 7 -10.82 17.07 11.80
C GLN A 7 -10.45 18.04 10.68
N ASN A 8 -9.82 17.56 9.60
CA ASN A 8 -9.42 18.36 8.46
C ASN A 8 -9.16 17.48 7.23
N ASP A 9 -10.10 17.46 6.27
CA ASP A 9 -10.00 16.71 5.00
C ASP A 9 -10.08 17.66 3.79
N PRO A 10 -9.08 18.54 3.59
CA PRO A 10 -9.10 19.52 2.50
C PRO A 10 -9.08 18.87 1.11
N ASP A 11 -8.61 17.63 1.01
CA ASP A 11 -8.50 16.87 -0.23
C ASP A 11 -9.64 15.84 -0.43
N GLY A 12 -10.59 15.75 0.51
CA GLY A 12 -11.81 14.94 0.39
C GLY A 12 -11.61 13.42 0.37
N TRP A 13 -10.56 12.90 1.00
CA TRP A 13 -10.20 11.48 0.95
C TRP A 13 -11.25 10.55 1.58
N LEU A 14 -12.00 11.03 2.58
CA LEU A 14 -13.09 10.25 3.19
C LEU A 14 -14.26 10.06 2.22
N HIS A 15 -14.45 11.00 1.30
CA HIS A 15 -15.60 11.06 0.39
C HIS A 15 -15.26 10.66 -1.05
N ALA A 16 -14.01 10.31 -1.35
CA ALA A 16 -13.54 9.91 -2.68
C ALA A 16 -14.10 8.55 -3.18
N GLY A 17 -15.07 7.96 -2.48
CA GLY A 17 -15.70 6.68 -2.81
C GLY A 17 -16.58 6.14 -1.68
N ASP A 18 -17.12 4.93 -1.84
CA ASP A 18 -17.91 4.26 -0.79
C ASP A 18 -17.03 3.96 0.45
N SER A 19 -17.37 4.57 1.58
CA SER A 19 -16.61 4.44 2.82
C SER A 19 -16.61 3.01 3.37
N ALA A 20 -17.67 2.23 3.17
CA ALA A 20 -17.73 0.83 3.62
C ALA A 20 -16.83 -0.07 2.77
N GLU A 21 -16.77 0.18 1.46
CA GLU A 21 -15.87 -0.55 0.56
C GLU A 21 -14.40 -0.19 0.85
N GLN A 22 -14.10 1.09 1.09
CA GLN A 22 -12.76 1.53 1.54
C GLN A 22 -12.34 0.82 2.84
N ALA A 23 -13.22 0.79 3.85
CA ALA A 23 -12.94 0.10 5.11
C ALA A 23 -12.72 -1.41 4.91
N THR A 24 -13.47 -2.03 4.01
CA THR A 24 -13.33 -3.46 3.67
C THR A 24 -11.96 -3.75 3.05
N LEU A 25 -11.50 -2.92 2.10
CA LEU A 25 -10.17 -3.08 1.51
C LEU A 25 -9.05 -2.93 2.55
N ILE A 26 -9.16 -1.95 3.43
CA ILE A 26 -8.20 -1.73 4.52
C ILE A 26 -8.19 -2.92 5.48
N ALA A 27 -9.36 -3.43 5.86
CA ALA A 27 -9.47 -4.60 6.74
C ALA A 27 -8.85 -5.85 6.10
N ARG A 28 -9.10 -6.10 4.81
CA ARG A 28 -8.49 -7.21 4.07
C ARG A 28 -6.97 -7.11 4.00
N ASN A 29 -6.44 -5.91 3.78
CA ASN A 29 -4.99 -5.69 3.85
C ASN A 29 -4.43 -6.09 5.22
N ASP A 30 -5.14 -5.71 6.28
CA ASP A 30 -4.67 -5.92 7.64
C ASP A 30 -4.72 -7.37 8.09
N VAL A 31 -5.78 -8.08 7.71
CA VAL A 31 -6.03 -9.47 8.11
C VAL A 31 -5.33 -10.47 7.18
N ASP A 32 -5.42 -10.28 5.87
CA ASP A 32 -4.98 -11.28 4.90
C ASP A 32 -3.59 -10.95 4.33
N PHE A 33 -3.33 -9.69 3.99
CA PHE A 33 -2.11 -9.31 3.28
C PHE A 33 -0.90 -9.15 4.22
N LYS A 34 -1.04 -8.43 5.34
CA LYS A 34 0.08 -8.19 6.27
C LYS A 34 0.79 -9.46 6.73
N PRO A 35 0.08 -10.53 7.18
CA PRO A 35 0.76 -11.75 7.61
C PRO A 35 1.53 -12.45 6.49
N LEU A 36 1.11 -12.28 5.23
CA LEU A 36 1.81 -12.82 4.06
C LEU A 36 3.00 -11.94 3.65
N LEU A 37 2.85 -10.63 3.75
CA LEU A 37 3.94 -9.67 3.55
C LEU A 37 5.08 -9.90 4.55
N ASP A 38 4.77 -10.11 5.83
CA ASP A 38 5.80 -10.35 6.85
C ASP A 38 6.53 -11.67 6.61
N ARG A 39 5.83 -12.73 6.21
CA ARG A 39 6.46 -14.00 5.82
C ARG A 39 7.29 -13.88 4.55
N TYR A 40 6.89 -13.02 3.61
CA TYR A 40 7.68 -12.75 2.43
C TYR A 40 8.95 -11.95 2.76
N LYS A 41 8.86 -10.95 3.65
CA LYS A 41 9.98 -10.12 4.10
C LYS A 41 11.02 -10.90 4.89
N TYR A 42 10.58 -11.84 5.72
CA TYR A 42 11.42 -12.63 6.62
C TYR A 42 11.37 -14.12 6.27
N ALA A 43 11.45 -14.45 4.98
CA ALA A 43 11.30 -15.82 4.49
C ALA A 43 12.32 -16.78 5.11
N GLU A 44 13.50 -16.29 5.53
CA GLU A 44 14.51 -17.06 6.26
C GLU A 44 14.01 -17.59 7.60
N ARG A 45 13.02 -16.93 8.22
CA ARG A 45 12.38 -17.37 9.47
C ARG A 45 11.25 -18.39 9.23
N PHE A 46 10.86 -18.59 7.97
CA PHE A 46 9.76 -19.48 7.57
C PHE A 46 10.21 -20.44 6.45
N PRO A 47 11.13 -21.38 6.74
CA PRO A 47 11.71 -22.29 5.75
C PRO A 47 10.70 -23.30 5.17
N GLU A 48 9.47 -23.34 5.70
CA GLU A 48 8.36 -24.15 5.23
C GLU A 48 8.02 -23.93 3.75
N LYS A 49 8.24 -22.71 3.25
CA LYS A 49 7.99 -22.33 1.86
C LYS A 49 9.05 -21.34 1.37
N PRO A 50 9.44 -21.38 0.09
CA PRO A 50 10.34 -20.38 -0.48
C PRO A 50 9.68 -19.00 -0.50
N ALA A 51 10.47 -17.93 -0.46
CA ALA A 51 9.99 -16.53 -0.53
C ALA A 51 9.02 -16.29 -1.71
N ALA A 52 9.28 -16.92 -2.86
CA ALA A 52 8.43 -16.85 -4.04
C ALA A 52 7.00 -17.38 -3.81
N ALA A 53 6.82 -18.37 -2.94
CA ALA A 53 5.50 -18.91 -2.59
C ALA A 53 4.72 -17.95 -1.69
N TRP A 54 5.38 -17.35 -0.68
CA TRP A 54 4.77 -16.29 0.14
C TRP A 54 4.37 -15.08 -0.68
N ARG A 55 5.25 -14.66 -1.60
CA ARG A 55 4.97 -13.62 -2.59
C ARG A 55 3.72 -13.94 -3.43
N LYS A 56 3.65 -15.15 -4.00
CA LYS A 56 2.49 -15.58 -4.80
C LYS A 56 1.19 -15.57 -3.98
N ALA A 57 1.24 -16.02 -2.73
CA ALA A 57 0.09 -15.99 -1.83
C ALA A 57 -0.36 -14.55 -1.53
N ALA A 58 0.58 -13.64 -1.23
CA ALA A 58 0.29 -12.23 -0.96
C ALA A 58 -0.36 -11.54 -2.17
N ILE A 59 0.09 -11.88 -3.38
CA ILE A 59 -0.52 -11.36 -4.62
C ILE A 59 -1.96 -11.86 -4.76
N ALA A 60 -2.19 -13.16 -4.58
CA ALA A 60 -3.51 -13.75 -4.71
C ALA A 60 -4.49 -13.26 -3.63
N ALA A 61 -4.00 -13.00 -2.41
CA ALA A 61 -4.83 -12.56 -1.30
C ALA A 61 -5.34 -11.12 -1.46
N HIS A 62 -4.55 -10.22 -2.07
CA HIS A 62 -4.92 -8.81 -2.10
C HIS A 62 -4.43 -8.05 -3.35
N LEU A 63 -3.16 -8.18 -3.74
CA LEU A 63 -2.59 -7.29 -4.77
C LEU A 63 -3.20 -7.48 -6.16
N ALA A 64 -3.65 -8.68 -6.50
CA ALA A 64 -4.34 -8.94 -7.78
C ALA A 64 -5.69 -8.22 -7.85
N ASP A 65 -6.43 -8.17 -6.73
CA ASP A 65 -7.69 -7.43 -6.64
C ASP A 65 -7.45 -5.92 -6.74
N LEU A 66 -6.41 -5.40 -6.07
CA LEU A 66 -6.02 -3.99 -6.21
C LEU A 66 -5.64 -3.63 -7.64
N ASP A 67 -4.83 -4.46 -8.31
CA ASP A 67 -4.44 -4.23 -9.71
C ASP A 67 -5.66 -4.21 -10.64
N ALA A 68 -6.62 -5.11 -10.42
CA ALA A 68 -7.87 -5.14 -11.20
C ALA A 68 -8.71 -3.87 -10.97
N ARG A 69 -8.86 -3.41 -9.73
CA ARG A 69 -9.59 -2.17 -9.39
C ARG A 69 -8.93 -0.92 -9.97
N LEU A 70 -7.61 -0.91 -10.01
CA LEU A 70 -6.81 0.16 -10.61
C LEU A 70 -6.75 0.08 -12.14
N SER A 71 -7.29 -0.98 -12.75
CA SER A 71 -7.32 -1.11 -14.19
C SER A 71 -8.24 -0.03 -14.79
N GLY A 72 -7.64 0.90 -15.53
CA GLY A 72 -8.37 2.03 -16.12
C GLY A 72 -8.67 3.19 -15.16
N ARG A 73 -8.18 3.17 -13.92
CA ARG A 73 -8.36 4.25 -12.93
C ARG A 73 -7.02 4.78 -12.41
N ALA A 74 -7.00 6.03 -11.97
CA ALA A 74 -5.81 6.62 -11.34
C ALA A 74 -5.63 6.10 -9.91
N TYR A 75 -6.73 6.02 -9.14
CA TYR A 75 -6.80 5.57 -7.76
C TYR A 75 -7.89 4.52 -7.57
N LEU A 76 -7.94 3.90 -6.38
CA LEU A 76 -8.85 2.76 -6.13
C LEU A 76 -10.33 3.11 -6.31
N PHE A 77 -10.71 4.35 -5.99
CA PHE A 77 -12.10 4.79 -6.00
C PHE A 77 -12.41 5.89 -7.04
N GLY A 78 -11.45 6.26 -7.89
CA GLY A 78 -11.68 7.24 -8.94
C GLY A 78 -10.41 7.94 -9.42
N ASP A 79 -10.56 9.22 -9.78
CA ASP A 79 -9.48 10.06 -10.29
C ASP A 79 -8.74 10.83 -9.19
N THR A 80 -9.24 10.79 -7.95
CA THR A 80 -8.62 11.40 -6.78
C THR A 80 -8.19 10.35 -5.75
N PRO A 81 -7.14 10.61 -4.95
CA PRO A 81 -6.75 9.76 -3.84
C PRO A 81 -7.89 9.53 -2.83
N SER A 82 -8.00 8.30 -2.34
CA SER A 82 -8.90 7.95 -1.23
C SER A 82 -8.14 7.56 0.04
N LEU A 83 -8.87 7.42 1.15
CA LEU A 83 -8.30 6.90 2.40
C LEU A 83 -7.70 5.49 2.20
N ALA A 84 -8.35 4.64 1.39
CA ALA A 84 -7.83 3.30 1.09
C ALA A 84 -6.48 3.37 0.36
N ASP A 85 -6.32 4.27 -0.62
CA ASP A 85 -5.05 4.44 -1.32
C ASP A 85 -3.92 4.80 -0.34
N ALA A 86 -4.15 5.78 0.53
CA ALA A 86 -3.17 6.22 1.53
C ALA A 86 -2.85 5.13 2.56
N ALA A 87 -3.85 4.35 2.99
CA ALA A 87 -3.68 3.28 3.97
C ALA A 87 -2.93 2.07 3.40
N LEU A 88 -3.12 1.75 2.12
CA LEU A 88 -2.52 0.59 1.44
C LEU A 88 -1.11 0.88 0.91
N LEU A 89 -0.83 2.13 0.54
CA LEU A 89 0.47 2.58 0.02
C LEU A 89 1.70 2.06 0.80
N PRO A 90 1.81 2.20 2.14
CA PRO A 90 2.99 1.74 2.85
C PRO A 90 3.22 0.23 2.71
N PHE A 91 2.16 -0.58 2.64
CA PHE A 91 2.27 -2.04 2.55
C PHE A 91 2.64 -2.49 1.14
N VAL A 92 2.03 -1.89 0.12
CA VAL A 92 2.42 -2.16 -1.28
C VAL A 92 3.86 -1.73 -1.55
N ARG A 93 4.28 -0.58 -1.01
CA ARG A 93 5.67 -0.13 -1.06
C ARG A 93 6.63 -1.10 -0.38
N GLN A 94 6.29 -1.59 0.81
CA GLN A 94 7.10 -2.59 1.51
C GLN A 94 7.23 -3.88 0.70
N PHE A 95 6.12 -4.36 0.12
CA PHE A 95 6.11 -5.55 -0.73
C PHE A 95 7.03 -5.40 -1.94
N ALA A 96 6.90 -4.27 -2.66
CA ALA A 96 7.75 -3.96 -3.81
C ALA A 96 9.24 -3.85 -3.43
N ALA A 97 9.54 -3.35 -2.22
CA ALA A 97 10.91 -3.19 -1.74
C ALA A 97 11.62 -4.50 -1.38
N VAL A 98 10.89 -5.61 -1.12
CA VAL A 98 11.52 -6.91 -0.82
C VAL A 98 12.30 -7.44 -2.02
N ASP A 99 11.76 -7.26 -3.23
CA ASP A 99 12.40 -7.67 -4.49
C ASP A 99 11.94 -6.73 -5.61
N ALA A 100 12.57 -5.55 -5.66
CA ALA A 100 12.21 -4.49 -6.60
C ALA A 100 12.37 -4.94 -8.06
N ALA A 101 13.45 -5.67 -8.36
CA ALA A 101 13.74 -6.18 -9.70
C ALA A 101 12.67 -7.17 -10.19
N TRP A 102 12.15 -8.01 -9.29
CA TRP A 102 10.99 -8.86 -9.60
C TRP A 102 9.71 -8.05 -9.76
N PHE A 103 9.45 -7.08 -8.86
CA PHE A 103 8.23 -6.28 -8.89
C PHE A 103 8.11 -5.47 -10.19
N ASP A 104 9.23 -4.96 -10.71
CA ASP A 104 9.28 -4.28 -12.01
C ASP A 104 8.89 -5.15 -13.21
N LYS A 105 8.96 -6.48 -13.05
CA LYS A 105 8.57 -7.45 -14.08
C LYS A 105 7.24 -8.13 -13.76
N ALA A 106 6.63 -7.83 -12.62
CA ALA A 106 5.39 -8.44 -12.18
C ALA A 106 4.23 -8.05 -13.12
N ARG A 107 3.32 -9.00 -13.36
CA ARG A 107 2.10 -8.79 -14.15
C ARG A 107 1.02 -8.07 -13.31
N LEU A 108 1.40 -6.94 -12.73
CA LEU A 108 0.55 -6.04 -11.94
C LEU A 108 0.73 -4.59 -12.46
N PRO A 109 0.44 -4.35 -13.75
CA PRO A 109 0.80 -3.10 -14.41
C PRO A 109 0.08 -1.87 -13.83
N ALA A 110 -1.17 -2.02 -13.39
CA ALA A 110 -1.95 -0.92 -12.85
C ALA A 110 -1.48 -0.56 -11.43
N LEU A 111 -1.21 -1.57 -10.60
CA LEU A 111 -0.65 -1.39 -9.28
C LEU A 111 0.75 -0.77 -9.33
N ARG A 112 1.59 -1.18 -10.29
CA ARG A 112 2.91 -0.57 -10.51
C ARG A 112 2.80 0.91 -10.89
N ARG A 113 1.91 1.24 -11.83
CA ARG A 113 1.64 2.63 -12.23
C ARG A 113 1.17 3.47 -11.04
N TRP A 114 0.23 2.94 -10.27
CA TRP A 114 -0.30 3.58 -9.07
C TRP A 114 0.78 3.82 -8.02
N LEU A 115 1.61 2.82 -7.71
CA LEU A 115 2.71 2.97 -6.75
C LEU A 115 3.71 4.04 -7.23
N LYS A 116 4.07 4.03 -8.52
CA LYS A 116 4.97 5.03 -9.10
C LYS A 116 4.39 6.45 -8.96
N ALA A 117 3.11 6.64 -9.28
CA ALA A 117 2.44 7.94 -9.16
C ALA A 117 2.46 8.46 -7.71
N TRP A 118 2.28 7.59 -6.72
CA TRP A 118 2.41 7.95 -5.32
C TRP A 118 3.84 8.33 -4.93
N LEU A 119 4.84 7.55 -5.36
CA LEU A 119 6.24 7.82 -5.03
C LEU A 119 6.77 9.12 -5.67
N ASP A 120 6.23 9.50 -6.83
CA ASP A 120 6.57 10.74 -7.53
C ASP A 120 5.74 11.95 -7.04
N SER A 121 4.73 11.73 -6.20
CA SER A 121 3.81 12.79 -5.76
C SER A 121 4.48 13.76 -4.77
N PRO A 122 4.27 15.09 -4.91
CA PRO A 122 4.75 16.08 -3.95
C PRO A 122 4.30 15.83 -2.51
N LEU A 123 3.09 15.27 -2.35
CA LEU A 123 2.53 14.90 -1.05
C LEU A 123 3.38 13.83 -0.36
N PHE A 124 3.83 12.82 -1.11
CA PHE A 124 4.71 11.78 -0.58
C PHE A 124 6.09 12.34 -0.23
N ALA A 125 6.63 13.23 -1.06
CA ALA A 125 7.89 13.92 -0.79
C ALA A 125 7.82 14.75 0.51
N ALA A 126 6.69 15.41 0.78
CA ALA A 126 6.47 16.19 2.00
C ALA A 126 6.40 15.31 3.26
N VAL A 127 5.76 14.14 3.18
CA VAL A 127 5.63 13.21 4.33
C VAL A 127 6.94 12.44 4.60
N MET A 128 7.75 12.20 3.57
CA MET A 128 9.02 11.48 3.69
C MET A 128 10.20 12.34 4.18
N VAL A 129 9.97 13.62 4.50
CA VAL A 129 10.98 14.46 5.15
C VAL A 129 11.36 13.82 6.49
N ARG A 130 12.59 13.29 6.56
CA ARG A 130 13.13 12.78 7.82
C ARG A 130 13.28 13.94 8.80
N HIS A 131 12.39 14.01 9.78
CA HIS A 131 12.59 14.90 10.92
C HIS A 131 13.82 14.42 11.71
N ARG A 132 14.67 15.37 12.15
CA ARG A 132 15.81 15.06 13.02
C ARG A 132 15.28 14.32 14.24
N THR A 133 15.82 13.14 14.51
CA THR A 133 15.52 12.34 15.70
C THR A 133 15.84 13.15 16.95
N TRP A 134 14.97 13.04 17.96
CA TRP A 134 15.13 13.65 19.28
C TRP A 134 16.56 13.47 19.80
N GLN A 135 17.24 14.57 20.10
CA GLN A 135 18.50 14.54 20.84
C GLN A 135 18.15 14.72 22.31
N GLU A 136 18.48 13.74 23.15
CA GLU A 136 18.34 13.89 24.60
C GLU A 136 19.11 15.13 25.07
N PRO A 137 18.51 15.97 25.93
CA PRO A 137 19.25 17.05 26.56
C PRO A 137 20.33 16.46 27.46
N ARG A 138 21.56 16.98 27.33
CA ARG A 138 22.71 16.65 28.20
C ARG A 138 22.51 17.13 29.62
#